data_AF-A0A6G0UF59-F1
#
_entry.id   AF-A0A6G0UF59-F1
#
_cell.length_a   1.000
_cell.length_b   1.000
_cell.length_c   1.000
_cell.angle_alpha   90.00
_cell.angle_beta   90.00
_cell.angle_gamma   90.00
#
_symmetry.space_group_name_H-M   'P 1'
#
loop_
_entity.id
_entity.type
_entity.pdbx_description
1 polymer ?
#
loop_
_entity_poly.entity_id
_entity_poly.type
_entity_poly.pdbx_seq_one_letter_code
_entity_poly.pdbx_strand_id
1 'polypeptide(L)'
;MTTEGASVDCTDMVDFQRHIDKYRKLEDKIIFKLNCELPTKSFKNHRDAFKICSDIESKLVGIRKERADLFVRCLNENRNVVQKNHGNDVKEALVRQANANLRQIRNEQTVDEIVIAQTEKMMQDRCRKEAIN
;
A
#
# COMPACT_ATOMS: atom_id res chain seq x y z
N MET A 1 -11.07 20.69 5.84
CA MET A 1 -10.71 20.26 7.22
C MET A 1 -10.26 18.81 7.15
N THR A 2 -8.95 18.57 7.16
CA THR A 2 -8.34 17.22 7.13
C THR A 2 -7.54 17.04 8.41
N THR A 3 -8.18 16.51 9.44
CA THR A 3 -7.50 15.99 10.63
C THR A 3 -6.92 14.62 10.28
N GLU A 4 -5.59 14.49 10.28
CA GLU A 4 -4.82 13.31 10.75
C GLU A 4 -3.34 13.49 10.40
N GLY A 5 -2.68 14.38 11.13
CA GLY A 5 -1.23 14.53 11.20
C GLY A 5 -0.62 13.69 12.33
N ALA A 6 -1.14 12.48 12.58
CA ALA A 6 -0.48 11.55 13.48
C ALA A 6 0.56 10.76 12.66
N SER A 7 1.84 11.08 12.86
CA SER A 7 2.94 10.26 12.33
C SER A 7 2.78 8.82 12.82
N VAL A 8 2.77 7.84 11.90
CA VAL A 8 2.71 6.41 12.27
C VAL A 8 3.90 6.07 13.17
N ASP A 9 3.62 5.45 14.30
CA ASP A 9 4.63 4.85 15.18
C ASP A 9 5.04 3.50 14.63
N CYS A 10 6.25 3.43 14.06
CA CYS A 10 6.76 2.19 13.47
C CYS A 10 7.24 1.16 14.49
N THR A 11 7.24 1.48 15.79
CA THR A 11 7.55 0.54 16.86
C THR A 11 6.31 -0.16 17.41
N ASP A 12 5.13 0.45 17.21
CA ASP A 12 3.82 -0.14 17.47
C ASP A 12 3.27 -0.82 16.21
N MET A 13 3.35 -2.16 16.17
CA MET A 13 2.86 -2.94 15.04
C MET A 13 1.34 -2.87 14.86
N VAL A 14 0.58 -2.50 15.88
CA VAL A 14 -0.88 -2.29 15.76
C VAL A 14 -1.15 -1.00 15.00
N ASP A 15 -0.42 0.08 15.31
CA ASP A 15 -0.54 1.34 14.58
C ASP A 15 -0.07 1.21 13.12
N PHE A 16 1.06 0.53 12.91
CA PHE A 16 1.55 0.20 11.58
C PHE A 16 0.48 -0.56 10.76
N GLN A 17 -0.08 -1.65 11.30
CA GLN A 17 -1.05 -2.47 10.58
C GLN A 17 -2.33 -1.70 10.25
N ARG A 18 -2.81 -0.87 11.19
CA ARG A 18 -3.97 0.00 10.98
C ARG A 18 -3.76 0.93 9.78
N HIS A 19 -2.55 1.46 9.60
CA HIS A 19 -2.22 2.33 8.48
C HIS A 19 -2.08 1.56 7.16
N ILE A 20 -1.50 0.36 7.16
CA ILE A 20 -1.47 -0.49 5.96
C ILE A 20 -2.90 -0.85 5.52
N ASP A 21 -3.76 -1.21 6.46
CA ASP A 21 -5.17 -1.51 6.17
C ASP A 21 -5.94 -0.27 5.66
N LYS A 22 -5.58 0.93 6.14
CA LYS A 22 -6.13 2.19 5.60
C LYS A 22 -5.75 2.35 4.13
N TYR A 23 -4.49 2.11 3.75
CA TYR A 23 -4.09 2.17 2.34
C TYR A 23 -4.78 1.11 1.48
N ARG A 24 -4.92 -0.13 1.98
CA ARG A 24 -5.68 -1.19 1.28
C ARG A 24 -7.12 -0.77 1.02
N LYS A 25 -7.82 -0.25 2.04
CA LYS A 25 -9.20 0.25 1.89
C LYS A 25 -9.31 1.41 0.90
N LEU A 26 -8.29 2.26 0.80
CA LEU A 26 -8.28 3.34 -0.19
C LEU A 26 -8.08 2.79 -1.60
N GLU A 27 -7.19 1.83 -1.78
CA GLU A 27 -6.99 1.11 -3.05
C GLU A 27 -8.26 0.37 -3.47
N ASP A 28 -8.93 -0.35 -2.56
CA ASP A 28 -10.21 -1.03 -2.80
C ASP A 28 -11.30 -0.06 -3.29
N LYS A 29 -11.37 1.15 -2.71
CA LYS A 29 -12.31 2.19 -3.16
C LYS A 29 -12.01 2.68 -4.57
N ILE A 30 -10.73 2.77 -4.93
CA ILE A 30 -10.30 3.15 -6.28
C ILE A 30 -10.69 2.04 -7.28
N ILE A 31 -10.41 0.78 -6.95
CA ILE A 31 -10.77 -0.38 -7.77
C ILE A 31 -12.28 -0.51 -7.93
N PHE A 32 -13.04 -0.29 -6.85
CA PHE A 32 -14.50 -0.26 -6.90
C PHE A 32 -14.98 0.80 -7.89
N LYS A 33 -14.41 2.01 -7.84
CA LYS A 33 -14.73 3.08 -8.79
C LYS A 33 -14.47 2.64 -10.23
N LEU A 34 -13.33 2.00 -10.53
CA LEU A 34 -13.06 1.48 -11.87
C LEU A 34 -14.18 0.53 -12.34
N ASN A 35 -14.60 -0.41 -11.49
CA ASN A 35 -15.65 -1.37 -11.86
C ASN A 35 -17.03 -0.70 -12.06
N CYS A 36 -17.31 0.42 -11.39
CA CYS A 36 -18.52 1.20 -11.59
C CYS A 36 -18.48 2.02 -12.88
N GLU A 37 -17.34 2.64 -13.18
CA GLU A 37 -17.14 3.54 -14.34
C GLU A 37 -16.92 2.75 -15.64
N LEU A 38 -16.40 1.53 -15.56
CA LEU A 38 -16.24 0.58 -16.67
C LEU A 38 -17.04 -0.72 -16.43
N PRO A 39 -18.39 -0.66 -16.45
CA PRO A 39 -19.22 -1.82 -16.23
C PRO A 39 -19.09 -2.84 -17.37
N THR A 40 -19.11 -4.13 -17.05
CA THR A 40 -19.04 -5.20 -18.04
C THR A 40 -20.33 -5.27 -18.88
N LYS A 41 -20.22 -4.88 -20.16
CA LYS A 41 -21.18 -4.96 -21.28
C LYS A 41 -22.28 -3.86 -21.33
N SER A 42 -22.34 -3.24 -22.51
CA SER A 42 -23.42 -2.44 -23.15
C SER A 42 -23.48 -0.91 -23.03
N PHE A 43 -22.64 -0.21 -22.27
CA PHE A 43 -22.65 1.28 -22.27
C PHE A 43 -21.29 1.85 -22.69
N LYS A 44 -21.08 1.86 -24.00
CA LYS A 44 -19.82 2.18 -24.65
C LYS A 44 -19.81 3.62 -25.19
N ASN A 45 -19.64 4.60 -24.30
CA ASN A 45 -19.03 5.86 -24.69
C ASN A 45 -17.51 5.72 -24.56
N HIS A 46 -16.89 5.07 -25.55
CA HIS A 46 -15.46 4.74 -25.62
C HIS A 46 -14.51 5.94 -25.40
N ARG A 47 -15.01 7.18 -25.50
CA ARG A 47 -14.22 8.40 -25.37
C ARG A 47 -13.70 8.65 -23.95
N ASP A 48 -14.31 8.05 -22.93
CA ASP A 48 -13.93 8.30 -21.52
C ASP A 48 -13.11 7.17 -20.89
N ALA A 49 -13.07 5.97 -21.49
CA ALA A 49 -12.42 4.80 -20.88
C ALA A 49 -10.91 5.00 -20.67
N PHE A 50 -10.22 5.58 -21.66
CA PHE A 50 -8.79 5.90 -21.54
C PHE A 50 -8.53 6.89 -20.40
N LYS A 51 -9.34 7.95 -20.30
CA LYS A 51 -9.23 8.96 -19.26
C LYS A 51 -9.50 8.37 -17.88
N ILE A 52 -10.56 7.56 -17.74
CA ILE A 52 -10.88 6.85 -16.49
C ILE A 52 -9.71 5.95 -16.07
N CYS A 53 -9.18 5.14 -16.98
CA CYS A 53 -8.05 4.27 -16.70
C CYS A 53 -6.80 5.04 -16.25
N SER A 54 -6.46 6.12 -16.95
CA SER A 54 -5.32 6.97 -16.60
C SER A 54 -5.51 7.64 -15.23
N ASP A 55 -6.70 8.16 -14.94
CA ASP A 55 -7.02 8.78 -13.65
C ASP A 55 -6.96 7.77 -12.49
N ILE A 56 -7.41 6.54 -12.72
CA ILE A 56 -7.36 5.44 -11.74
C ILE A 56 -5.91 5.01 -11.50
N GLU A 57 -5.14 4.80 -12.57
CA GLU A 57 -3.73 4.42 -12.49
C GLU A 57 -2.91 5.46 -11.72
N SER A 58 -3.10 6.75 -12.03
CA SER A 58 -2.42 7.85 -11.31
C SER A 58 -2.71 7.82 -9.81
N LYS A 59 -3.96 7.55 -9.41
CA LYS A 59 -4.34 7.44 -7.99
C LYS A 59 -3.74 6.20 -7.32
N LEU A 60 -3.72 5.06 -8.01
CA LEU A 60 -3.08 3.83 -7.51
C LEU A 60 -1.59 4.06 -7.27
N VAL A 61 -0.88 4.67 -8.23
CA VAL A 61 0.55 5.01 -8.10
C VAL A 61 0.79 5.93 -6.90
N GLY A 62 -0.04 6.96 -6.72
CA GLY A 62 0.07 7.87 -5.57
C GLY A 62 -0.02 7.15 -4.24
N ILE A 63 -1.07 6.34 -4.04
CA ILE A 63 -1.30 5.60 -2.79
C ILE A 63 -0.21 4.57 -2.54
N ARG A 64 0.20 3.83 -3.59
CA ARG A 64 1.28 2.83 -3.48
C ARG A 64 2.60 3.48 -3.09
N LYS A 65 2.90 4.68 -3.60
CA LYS A 65 4.08 5.43 -3.21
C LYS A 65 4.05 5.80 -1.73
N GLU A 66 2.95 6.38 -1.24
CA GLU A 66 2.80 6.73 0.18
C GLU A 66 2.95 5.50 1.09
N ARG A 67 2.38 4.36 0.68
CA ARG A 67 2.51 3.08 1.39
C ARG A 67 3.95 2.55 1.36
N ALA A 68 4.62 2.60 0.21
CA ALA A 68 6.02 2.20 0.06
C ALA A 68 6.97 3.04 0.94
N ASP A 69 6.76 4.36 0.97
CA ASP A 69 7.52 5.27 1.82
C ASP A 69 7.34 4.93 3.31
N LEU A 70 6.12 4.55 3.73
CA LEU A 70 5.87 4.07 5.09
C LEU A 70 6.64 2.78 5.41
N PHE A 71 6.63 1.79 4.51
CA PHE A 71 7.41 0.56 4.72
C PHE A 71 8.90 0.85 4.89
N VAL A 72 9.48 1.66 3.99
CA VAL A 72 10.89 2.04 4.03
C VAL A 72 11.23 2.74 5.36
N ARG A 73 10.39 3.70 5.76
CA ARG A 73 10.55 4.41 7.03
C ARG A 73 10.52 3.47 8.22
N CYS A 74 9.52 2.60 8.32
CA CYS A 74 9.37 1.70 9.46
C CYS A 74 10.48 0.64 9.54
N LEU A 75 10.98 0.16 8.39
CA LEU A 75 12.17 -0.69 8.37
C LEU A 75 13.39 0.05 8.91
N ASN A 76 13.61 1.30 8.50
CA ASN A 76 14.77 2.08 8.92
C ASN A 76 14.71 2.44 10.41
N GLU A 77 13.54 2.84 10.92
CA GLU A 77 13.34 3.13 12.34
C GLU A 77 13.64 1.89 13.21
N ASN A 78 13.11 0.71 12.86
CA ASN A 78 13.39 -0.52 13.61
C ASN A 78 14.84 -1.00 13.46
N ARG A 79 15.47 -0.85 12.28
CA ARG A 79 16.91 -1.13 12.10
C ARG A 79 17.76 -0.25 13.00
N ASN A 80 17.42 1.03 13.10
CA ASN A 80 18.11 1.97 13.98
C ASN A 80 17.99 1.56 15.45
N VAL A 81 16.84 1.04 15.89
CA VAL A 81 16.67 0.50 17.25
C VAL A 81 17.59 -0.69 17.48
N VAL A 82 17.69 -1.63 16.54
CA VAL A 82 18.60 -2.78 16.65
C VAL A 82 20.06 -2.32 16.71
N GLN A 83 20.48 -1.44 15.81
CA GLN A 83 21.87 -0.98 15.72
C GLN A 83 22.31 -0.19 16.96
N LYS A 84 21.47 0.72 17.47
CA LYS A 84 21.80 1.58 18.61
C LYS A 84 21.90 0.83 19.94
N ASN A 85 21.25 -0.33 20.05
CA ASN A 85 21.15 -1.08 21.31
C ASN A 85 21.80 -2.48 21.22
N HIS A 86 22.52 -2.77 20.15
CA HIS A 86 23.24 -4.02 19.99
C HIS A 86 24.30 -4.21 21.09
N GLY A 87 24.33 -5.37 21.73
CA GLY A 87 25.26 -5.66 22.83
C GLY A 87 24.95 -4.93 24.14
N ASN A 88 23.78 -4.30 24.26
CA ASN A 88 23.31 -3.73 25.52
C ASN A 88 22.35 -4.72 26.21
N ASP A 89 22.86 -5.45 27.20
CA ASP A 89 22.12 -6.50 27.92
C ASP A 89 20.82 -5.98 28.56
N VAL A 90 20.82 -4.73 29.04
CA VAL A 90 19.62 -4.11 29.65
C VAL A 90 18.52 -3.89 28.61
N LYS A 91 18.88 -3.70 27.34
CA LYS A 91 17.96 -3.40 26.23
C LYS A 91 17.76 -4.58 25.28
N GLU A 92 18.18 -5.77 25.67
CA GLU A 92 18.07 -6.96 24.82
C GLU A 92 16.62 -7.25 24.42
N ALA A 93 15.66 -7.04 25.33
CA ALA A 93 14.23 -7.20 25.04
C ALA A 93 13.74 -6.25 23.92
N LEU A 94 14.20 -4.99 23.93
CA LEU A 94 13.88 -4.00 22.91
C LEU A 94 14.46 -4.41 21.54
N VAL A 95 15.70 -4.92 21.52
CA VAL A 95 16.34 -5.42 20.29
C VAL A 95 15.59 -6.64 19.75
N ARG A 96 15.16 -7.57 20.62
CA ARG A 96 14.34 -8.72 20.21
C ARG A 96 13.01 -8.28 19.59
N GLN A 97 12.33 -7.30 20.20
CA GLN A 97 11.09 -6.73 19.68
C GLN A 97 11.30 -6.06 18.32
N ALA A 98 12.30 -5.19 18.18
CA ALA A 98 12.59 -4.52 16.91
C ALA A 98 12.92 -5.53 15.79
N ASN A 99 13.64 -6.62 16.11
CA ASN A 99 13.86 -7.70 15.15
C ASN A 99 12.58 -8.45 14.76
N ALA A 100 11.63 -8.62 15.69
CA ALA A 100 10.32 -9.20 15.39
C ALA A 100 9.50 -8.29 14.47
N ASN A 101 9.47 -6.99 14.77
CA ASN A 101 8.83 -5.97 13.92
C ASN A 101 9.40 -5.98 12.51
N LEU A 102 10.74 -6.02 12.36
CA LEU A 102 11.39 -6.10 11.04
C LEU A 102 10.95 -7.32 10.22
N ARG A 103 10.75 -8.47 10.87
CA ARG A 103 10.22 -9.68 10.19
C ARG A 103 8.77 -9.45 9.75
N GLN A 104 7.93 -8.91 10.62
CA GLN A 104 6.53 -8.66 10.31
C GLN A 104 6.38 -7.64 9.16
N ILE A 105 7.12 -6.53 9.20
CA ILE A 105 7.09 -5.50 8.15
C ILE A 105 7.51 -6.08 6.79
N ARG A 106 8.54 -6.92 6.73
CA ARG A 106 8.97 -7.58 5.49
C ARG A 106 7.93 -8.54 4.94
N ASN A 107 7.29 -9.32 5.82
CA ASN A 107 6.20 -10.21 5.39
C ASN A 107 5.07 -9.40 4.77
N GLU A 108 4.73 -8.25 5.39
CA GLU A 108 3.69 -7.37 4.87
C GLU A 108 4.07 -6.72 3.53
N GLN A 109 5.35 -6.39 3.31
CA GLN A 109 5.84 -5.97 1.99
C GLN A 109 5.66 -7.06 0.92
N THR A 110 5.98 -8.31 1.24
CA THR A 110 5.76 -9.43 0.30
C THR A 110 4.29 -9.62 -0.02
N VAL A 111 3.40 -9.47 0.96
CA VAL A 111 1.95 -9.48 0.71
C VAL A 111 1.55 -8.32 -0.21
N ASP A 112 2.10 -7.12 0.03
CA ASP A 112 1.80 -5.95 -0.78
C ASP A 112 2.21 -6.12 -2.25
N GLU A 113 3.38 -6.68 -2.50
CA GLU A 113 3.86 -6.99 -3.86
C GLU A 113 2.89 -7.92 -4.61
N ILE A 114 2.35 -8.94 -3.92
CA ILE A 114 1.36 -9.87 -4.50
C ILE A 114 0.07 -9.14 -4.84
N VAL A 115 -0.43 -8.30 -3.92
CA VAL A 115 -1.68 -7.53 -4.11
C VAL A 115 -1.54 -6.53 -5.26
N ILE A 116 -0.38 -5.86 -5.36
CA ILE A 116 -0.04 -4.95 -6.45
C ILE A 116 -0.09 -5.68 -7.79
N ALA A 117 0.59 -6.83 -7.90
CA ALA A 117 0.63 -7.62 -9.14
C ALA A 117 -0.77 -8.09 -9.59
N GLN A 118 -1.61 -8.52 -8.64
CA GLN A 118 -3.00 -8.92 -8.92
C GLN A 118 -3.83 -7.74 -9.44
N THR A 119 -3.68 -6.57 -8.81
CA THR A 119 -4.41 -5.36 -9.17
C THR A 119 -3.96 -4.81 -10.53
N GLU A 120 -2.66 -4.85 -10.81
CA GLU A 120 -2.09 -4.45 -12.12
C GLU A 120 -2.62 -5.32 -13.25
N LYS A 121 -2.68 -6.65 -13.03
CA LYS A 121 -3.28 -7.57 -13.99
C LYS A 121 -4.74 -7.24 -14.25
N MET A 122 -5.52 -6.98 -13.20
CA MET A 122 -6.93 -6.59 -13.33
C MET A 122 -7.07 -5.26 -14.09
N MET A 123 -6.25 -4.26 -13.78
CA MET A 123 -6.21 -2.98 -14.49
C MET A 123 -5.91 -3.18 -15.98
N GLN A 124 -4.88 -3.97 -16.30
CA GLN A 124 -4.52 -4.29 -17.67
C GLN A 124 -5.69 -4.98 -18.40
N ASP A 125 -6.31 -5.99 -17.79
CA ASP A 125 -7.41 -6.74 -18.38
C ASP A 125 -8.66 -5.88 -18.62
N ARG A 126 -8.93 -4.90 -17.74
CA ARG A 126 -10.07 -3.98 -17.87
C ARG A 126 -9.79 -2.88 -18.87
N CYS A 127 -8.67 -2.18 -18.74
CA CYS A 127 -8.32 -1.03 -19.55
C CYS A 127 -7.90 -1.40 -20.99
N ARG A 128 -7.26 -2.55 -21.19
CA ARG A 128 -6.87 -3.01 -22.54
C ARG A 128 -8.06 -3.49 -23.38
N LYS A 129 -9.09 -4.08 -22.75
CA LYS A 129 -10.32 -4.49 -23.46
C LYS A 129 -11.09 -3.32 -24.06
N GLU A 130 -11.00 -2.16 -23.45
CA GLU A 130 -11.59 -0.91 -23.95
C GLU A 130 -10.70 -0.18 -24.96
N ALA A 131 -9.40 -0.51 -25.05
CA ALA A 131 -8.48 0.10 -26.02
C ALA A 131 -8.41 -0.65 -27.38
N ILE A 132 -8.92 -1.88 -27.45
CA ILE A 132 -8.86 -2.75 -28.65
C ILE A 132 -10.23 -2.86 -29.37
N ASN A 133 -11.30 -2.29 -28.80
CA ASN A 133 -12.62 -2.21 -29.42
C ASN A 133 -13.04 -0.75 -29.62
#